data_AF-A0A2W4TCN2-F1
#
_entry.id   AF-A0A2W4TCN2-F1
#
_cell.length_a   1.000
_cell.length_b   1.000
_cell.length_c   1.000
_cell.angle_alpha   90.00
_cell.angle_beta   90.00
_cell.angle_gamma   90.00
#
_symmetry.space_group_name_H-M   'P 1'
#
loop_
_entity.id
_entity.type
_entity.pdbx_description
1 polymer ?
#
loop_
_entity_poly.entity_id
_entity_poly.type
_entity_poly.pdbx_seq_one_letter_code
_entity_poly.pdbx_strand_id
1 'polypeptide(L)'
;MYCKTFSVQAIASFVMAMLALASLTNRVSAEEHRVARLHGVSSQHYATPVLTANPLMVSPIVWSVVSVPIHPVKGTDGRVHLVYEINVRNDSRYLLDLTAIDTLDGVTGQPTGRNQVISSDGQDINGKIRPFALANPTQSSVDFSNQLGPGQGGVIYFDLTYAASEVPQCIKHRVTVSFQKTDGTTQAYTTEDECTQVSRAKTLEIQAPLEGEGWLNVNGSGSIISAHRYTTQATNGALRSPEHFAIDFVKLNQQGKLYSGDQNDNASYFGYGLNVRSATSGRVIEMLDGMPNQIPGHLVPLPEVSQLAGNYVIVEISPGKYALYAHLAPGSVKVKQGDPLGVGQLLGKLGNSGNSEAPHLHFQIMDSASPFNTNGLPFVLKRMSYQGHAKGALAPAIDSLFQGIGADVDDSEANLRKLQMPLTLDIIRFK
;
A
#
# COMPACT_ATOMS: atom_id res chain seq x y z
N MET A 1 -13.78 -3.35 3.65
CA MET A 1 -13.16 -3.81 4.90
C MET A 1 -11.83 -3.09 5.16
N TYR A 2 -11.75 -1.76 4.97
CA TYR A 2 -11.61 -0.94 6.17
C TYR A 2 -12.78 -1.35 7.02
N CYS A 3 -12.60 -1.47 8.33
CA CYS A 3 -13.38 -0.53 9.10
C CYS A 3 -14.84 -0.42 8.63
N LYS A 4 -15.65 -1.50 8.59
CA LYS A 4 -16.93 -1.46 7.83
C LYS A 4 -17.71 -0.25 8.39
N THR A 5 -17.87 0.80 7.56
CA THR A 5 -18.49 2.12 7.82
C THR A 5 -17.61 3.25 8.38
N PHE A 6 -17.26 4.20 7.52
CA PHE A 6 -17.36 5.62 7.90
C PHE A 6 -18.84 6.01 7.84
N SER A 7 -19.47 6.15 9.00
CA SER A 7 -20.68 6.96 9.15
C SER A 7 -20.28 8.44 9.11
N VAL A 8 -20.95 9.21 8.25
CA VAL A 8 -20.71 10.62 7.89
C VAL A 8 -20.91 11.63 9.05
N GLN A 9 -20.94 11.20 10.31
CA GLN A 9 -21.28 12.07 11.44
C GLN A 9 -20.10 12.68 12.21
N ALA A 10 -18.85 12.32 11.91
CA ALA A 10 -17.68 12.79 12.69
C ALA A 10 -16.84 13.92 12.04
N ILE A 11 -17.16 14.39 10.82
CA ILE A 11 -16.40 15.48 10.16
C ILE A 11 -17.21 16.80 10.08
N ALA A 12 -18.45 16.82 10.58
CA ALA A 12 -19.29 18.03 10.59
C ALA A 12 -19.17 18.91 11.85
N SER A 13 -18.32 18.54 12.82
CA SER A 13 -18.16 19.30 14.07
C SER A 13 -16.70 19.63 14.39
N PHE A 14 -15.92 20.11 13.41
CA PHE A 14 -14.60 20.70 13.70
C PHE A 14 -14.19 21.84 12.74
N VAL A 15 -15.17 22.49 12.11
CA VAL A 15 -14.99 23.76 11.40
C VAL A 15 -15.84 24.83 12.09
N MET A 16 -15.39 25.26 13.26
CA MET A 16 -15.71 26.55 13.91
C MET A 16 -15.17 26.54 15.36
N ALA A 17 -13.85 26.69 15.51
CA ALA A 17 -13.27 27.38 16.67
C ALA A 17 -11.77 27.66 16.43
N MET A 18 -11.42 28.93 16.59
CA MET A 18 -10.08 29.53 16.70
C MET A 18 -9.44 30.08 15.42
N LEU A 19 -9.89 31.30 15.11
CA LEU A 19 -9.12 32.37 14.48
C LEU A 19 -8.51 33.28 15.57
N ALA A 20 -7.33 33.83 15.26
CA ALA A 20 -6.53 34.86 15.96
C ALA A 20 -5.64 34.36 17.12
N LEU A 21 -4.35 34.69 17.26
CA LEU A 21 -3.58 35.85 16.81
C LEU A 21 -2.17 35.49 16.26
N ALA A 22 -1.63 36.41 15.45
CA ALA A 22 -0.31 36.41 14.83
C ALA A 22 0.82 36.95 15.74
N SER A 23 2.08 36.58 15.47
CA SER A 23 3.09 37.44 14.78
C SER A 23 4.56 37.23 15.22
N LEU A 24 5.46 37.37 14.20
CA LEU A 24 6.88 37.82 14.23
C LEU A 24 7.94 36.82 14.79
N THR A 25 9.13 36.57 14.20
CA THR A 25 10.03 37.36 13.32
C THR A 25 11.03 36.47 12.53
N ASN A 26 11.53 37.04 11.42
CA ASN A 26 12.62 36.65 10.51
C ASN A 26 13.93 36.10 11.11
N ARG A 27 14.65 35.25 10.34
CA ARG A 27 15.91 35.62 9.65
C ARG A 27 16.45 34.50 8.74
N VAL A 28 16.73 34.89 7.50
CA VAL A 28 17.49 34.16 6.48
C VAL A 28 18.98 34.35 6.75
N SER A 29 19.77 33.29 6.61
CA SER A 29 21.22 33.33 6.51
C SER A 29 21.62 32.43 5.34
N ALA A 30 22.10 33.05 4.26
CA ALA A 30 22.72 32.38 3.13
C ALA A 30 24.18 32.12 3.47
N GLU A 31 24.63 30.88 3.31
CA GLU A 31 26.05 30.52 3.44
C GLU A 31 26.52 29.85 2.14
N GLU A 32 27.37 30.58 1.43
CA GLU A 32 28.01 30.18 0.18
C GLU A 32 28.95 28.99 0.39
N HIS A 33 28.65 27.86 -0.24
CA HIS A 33 29.58 26.74 -0.32
C HIS A 33 30.51 26.89 -1.54
N ARG A 34 31.81 27.06 -1.25
CA ARG A 34 32.92 26.98 -2.20
C ARG A 34 32.95 25.61 -2.89
N VAL A 35 32.89 25.61 -4.22
CA VAL A 35 33.13 24.43 -5.05
C VAL A 35 34.63 24.20 -5.18
N ALA A 36 35.14 23.14 -4.55
CA ALA A 36 36.46 22.60 -4.82
C ALA A 36 36.44 21.80 -6.12
N ARG A 37 37.31 22.15 -7.07
CA ARG A 37 37.56 21.36 -8.29
C ARG A 37 38.31 20.09 -7.90
N LEU A 38 37.76 18.93 -8.22
CA LEU A 38 38.50 17.67 -8.26
C LEU A 38 38.63 17.22 -9.71
N HIS A 39 39.87 17.00 -10.11
CA HIS A 39 40.27 16.50 -11.42
C HIS A 39 39.94 15.01 -11.56
N GLY A 40 39.45 14.65 -12.75
CA GLY A 40 39.86 13.46 -13.49
C GLY A 40 39.44 12.11 -12.95
N VAL A 41 38.21 11.69 -13.26
CA VAL A 41 37.86 10.27 -13.33
C VAL A 41 37.30 9.98 -14.72
N SER A 42 37.94 9.03 -15.40
CA SER A 42 37.58 8.51 -16.73
C SER A 42 36.11 8.10 -16.79
N SER A 43 35.29 8.87 -17.52
CA SER A 43 33.90 8.53 -17.83
C SER A 43 33.85 7.45 -18.91
N GLN A 44 33.62 6.20 -18.53
CA GLN A 44 32.99 5.26 -19.45
C GLN A 44 31.62 5.84 -19.82
N HIS A 45 31.48 6.25 -21.08
CA HIS A 45 30.23 6.75 -21.63
C HIS A 45 29.24 5.60 -21.72
N TYR A 46 28.46 5.36 -20.67
CA TYR A 46 27.16 4.73 -20.83
C TYR A 46 26.29 5.74 -21.56
N ALA A 47 25.99 5.50 -22.83
CA ALA A 47 25.03 6.32 -23.57
C ALA A 47 23.71 6.29 -22.79
N THR A 48 23.36 7.42 -22.15
CA THR A 48 22.02 7.60 -21.58
C THR A 48 21.02 7.47 -22.73
N PRO A 49 20.05 6.55 -22.64
CA PRO A 49 19.01 6.42 -23.66
C PRO A 49 18.35 7.79 -23.84
N VAL A 50 18.28 8.26 -25.09
CA VAL A 50 17.56 9.49 -25.41
C VAL A 50 16.07 9.16 -25.29
N LEU A 51 15.41 9.72 -24.29
CA LEU A 51 13.95 9.60 -24.15
C LEU A 51 13.28 10.26 -25.36
N THR A 52 12.25 9.62 -25.90
CA THR A 52 11.41 10.26 -26.91
C THR A 52 10.67 11.44 -26.27
N ALA A 53 10.86 12.63 -26.84
CA ALA A 53 10.16 13.84 -26.40
C ALA A 53 8.67 13.73 -26.76
N ASN A 54 7.80 14.00 -25.79
CA ASN A 54 6.36 13.99 -26.01
C ASN A 54 5.94 15.20 -26.86
N PRO A 55 4.93 15.07 -27.75
CA PRO A 55 4.36 16.22 -28.44
C PRO A 55 3.71 17.17 -27.42
N LEU A 56 3.92 18.48 -27.58
CA LEU A 56 3.29 19.48 -26.73
C LEU A 56 1.76 19.44 -26.91
N MET A 57 1.03 19.11 -25.84
CA MET A 57 -0.42 18.91 -25.85
C MET A 57 -1.07 19.63 -24.66
N VAL A 58 -2.19 20.32 -24.91
CA VAL A 58 -3.06 20.83 -23.83
C VAL A 58 -4.11 19.75 -23.53
N SER A 59 -4.14 19.26 -22.30
CA SER A 59 -5.01 18.15 -21.89
C SER A 59 -6.13 18.61 -20.95
N PRO A 60 -7.36 18.08 -21.08
CA PRO A 60 -8.46 18.37 -20.14
C PRO A 60 -8.34 17.61 -18.82
N ILE A 61 -7.40 16.67 -18.72
CA ILE A 61 -7.13 15.83 -17.56
C ILE A 61 -5.68 16.01 -17.12
N VAL A 62 -5.44 16.02 -15.82
CA VAL A 62 -4.11 16.06 -15.22
C VAL A 62 -3.93 14.85 -14.31
N TRP A 63 -2.71 14.31 -14.26
CA TRP A 63 -2.39 13.20 -13.39
C TRP A 63 -0.94 13.21 -12.94
N SER A 64 -0.65 12.48 -11.87
CA SER A 64 0.71 12.20 -11.42
C SER A 64 0.78 10.89 -10.64
N VAL A 65 1.93 10.21 -10.72
CA VAL A 65 2.19 9.00 -9.92
C VAL A 65 2.36 9.41 -8.45
N VAL A 66 1.67 8.72 -7.54
CA VAL A 66 1.58 9.09 -6.12
C VAL A 66 2.88 8.81 -5.37
N SER A 67 3.44 7.61 -5.55
CA SER A 67 4.68 7.18 -4.91
C SER A 67 5.78 7.01 -5.95
N VAL A 68 6.82 7.84 -5.85
CA VAL A 68 7.96 7.84 -6.79
C VAL A 68 9.30 7.75 -6.03
N PRO A 69 10.30 7.01 -6.56
CA PRO A 69 10.22 6.16 -7.75
C PRO A 69 9.35 4.92 -7.52
N ILE A 70 8.88 4.29 -8.60
CA ILE A 70 8.09 3.06 -8.50
C ILE A 70 9.04 1.91 -8.13
N HIS A 71 8.73 1.16 -7.07
CA HIS A 71 9.61 0.11 -6.58
C HIS A 71 9.18 -1.29 -7.07
N PRO A 72 10.03 -2.01 -7.83
CA PRO A 72 9.72 -3.37 -8.24
C PRO A 72 9.84 -4.36 -7.08
N VAL A 73 8.98 -5.38 -7.11
CA VAL A 73 9.06 -6.52 -6.18
C VAL A 73 8.73 -7.83 -6.86
N LYS A 74 9.49 -8.88 -6.56
CA LYS A 74 9.17 -10.21 -7.07
C LYS A 74 8.06 -10.83 -6.22
N GLY A 75 6.92 -11.12 -6.82
CA GLY A 75 5.78 -11.78 -6.19
C GLY A 75 6.03 -13.28 -6.00
N THR A 76 5.17 -13.89 -5.21
CA THR A 76 5.08 -15.35 -5.06
C THR A 76 4.79 -16.05 -6.38
N ASP A 77 4.00 -15.44 -7.26
CA ASP A 77 3.70 -15.91 -8.63
C ASP A 77 4.93 -16.00 -9.56
N GLY A 78 6.09 -15.52 -9.10
CA GLY A 78 7.35 -15.54 -9.83
C GLY A 78 7.56 -14.35 -10.77
N ARG A 79 6.58 -13.46 -10.93
CA ARG A 79 6.67 -12.24 -11.74
C ARG A 79 7.21 -11.08 -10.91
N VAL A 80 7.67 -10.04 -11.60
CA VAL A 80 7.99 -8.75 -10.96
C VAL A 80 6.78 -7.84 -11.08
N HIS A 81 6.30 -7.35 -9.95
CA HIS A 81 5.19 -6.42 -9.82
C HIS A 81 5.70 -4.99 -9.68
N LEU A 82 5.10 -4.08 -10.43
CA LEU A 82 5.14 -2.63 -10.18
C LEU A 82 3.78 -2.22 -9.66
N VAL A 83 3.68 -2.13 -8.33
CA VAL A 83 2.46 -1.69 -7.62
C VAL A 83 2.57 -0.19 -7.34
N TYR A 84 1.61 0.58 -7.83
CA TYR A 84 1.53 2.02 -7.63
C TYR A 84 0.14 2.57 -7.95
N GLU A 85 -0.04 3.85 -7.64
CA GLU A 85 -1.25 4.61 -7.88
C GLU A 85 -0.96 5.88 -8.68
N ILE A 86 -1.94 6.30 -9.47
CA ILE A 86 -1.95 7.61 -10.14
C ILE A 86 -3.12 8.42 -9.57
N ASN A 87 -2.84 9.63 -9.12
CA ASN A 87 -3.91 10.60 -8.88
C ASN A 87 -4.32 11.23 -10.20
N VAL A 88 -5.62 11.35 -10.44
CA VAL A 88 -6.19 11.97 -11.64
C VAL A 88 -7.16 13.08 -11.25
N ARG A 89 -7.23 14.15 -12.04
CA ARG A 89 -8.20 15.24 -11.87
C ARG A 89 -8.66 15.76 -13.21
N ASN A 90 -9.96 16.05 -13.30
CA ASN A 90 -10.56 16.72 -14.44
C ASN A 90 -10.45 18.25 -14.26
N ASP A 91 -9.66 18.89 -15.11
CA ASP A 91 -9.43 20.34 -15.12
C ASP A 91 -10.29 21.06 -16.16
N SER A 92 -11.21 20.34 -16.78
CA SER A 92 -12.16 20.87 -17.74
C SER A 92 -13.53 21.14 -17.11
N ARG A 93 -14.39 21.80 -17.90
CA ARG A 93 -15.81 22.02 -17.56
C ARG A 93 -16.73 20.88 -17.99
N TYR A 94 -16.19 19.83 -18.63
CA TYR A 94 -16.98 18.75 -19.21
C TYR A 94 -16.95 17.52 -18.30
N LEU A 95 -17.99 16.69 -18.36
CA LEU A 95 -17.90 15.33 -17.86
C LEU A 95 -16.95 14.54 -18.77
N LEU A 96 -15.85 14.03 -18.23
CA LEU A 96 -14.91 13.21 -18.97
C LEU A 96 -15.26 11.74 -18.80
N ASP A 97 -15.20 10.99 -19.90
CA ASP A 97 -15.16 9.54 -19.93
C ASP A 97 -13.72 9.11 -20.23
N LEU A 98 -13.07 8.39 -19.32
CA LEU A 98 -11.79 7.75 -19.52
C LEU A 98 -11.99 6.50 -20.39
N THR A 99 -11.51 6.54 -21.63
CA THR A 99 -11.74 5.50 -22.62
C THR A 99 -10.55 4.57 -22.79
N ALA A 100 -9.34 5.02 -22.50
CA ALA A 100 -8.15 4.17 -22.46
C ALA A 100 -7.07 4.74 -21.53
N ILE A 101 -6.30 3.84 -20.92
CA ILE A 101 -5.05 4.16 -20.23
C ILE A 101 -4.04 3.04 -20.46
N ASP A 102 -3.00 3.34 -21.25
CA ASP A 102 -1.93 2.40 -21.55
C ASP A 102 -0.68 2.75 -20.75
N THR A 103 0.08 1.73 -20.35
CA THR A 103 1.44 1.92 -19.85
C THR A 103 2.44 1.68 -20.98
N LEU A 104 3.34 2.63 -21.19
CA LEU A 104 4.39 2.57 -22.20
C LEU A 104 5.77 2.42 -21.55
N ASP A 105 6.68 1.72 -22.20
CA ASP A 105 8.10 1.76 -21.85
C ASP A 105 8.65 3.14 -22.20
N GLY A 106 9.27 3.83 -21.23
CA GLY A 106 9.67 5.21 -21.40
C GLY A 106 10.80 5.44 -22.40
N VAL A 107 11.53 4.39 -22.81
CA VAL A 107 12.60 4.46 -23.82
C VAL A 107 12.06 4.17 -25.20
N THR A 108 11.28 3.09 -25.36
CA THR A 108 10.78 2.64 -26.67
C THR A 108 9.48 3.32 -27.09
N GLY A 109 8.71 3.85 -26.14
CA GLY A 109 7.37 4.40 -26.35
C GLY A 109 6.30 3.35 -26.70
N GLN A 110 6.63 2.05 -26.58
CA GLN A 110 5.71 0.96 -26.88
C GLN A 110 4.95 0.51 -25.62
N PRO A 111 3.72 -0.01 -25.76
CA PRO A 111 3.01 -0.62 -24.65
C PRO A 111 3.85 -1.69 -23.94
N THR A 112 3.83 -1.70 -22.61
CA THR A 112 4.68 -2.58 -21.81
C THR A 112 3.99 -3.06 -20.54
N GLY A 113 4.43 -4.23 -20.07
CA GLY A 113 3.85 -4.87 -18.89
C GLY A 113 2.43 -5.38 -19.12
N ARG A 114 1.97 -6.22 -18.19
CA ARG A 114 0.57 -6.61 -18.12
C ARG A 114 -0.03 -6.01 -16.85
N ASN A 115 -0.89 -5.00 -17.00
CA ASN A 115 -1.64 -4.45 -15.88
C ASN A 115 -2.82 -5.36 -15.53
N GLN A 116 -2.96 -5.71 -14.26
CA GLN A 116 -4.11 -6.46 -13.79
C GLN A 116 -4.54 -5.90 -12.43
N VAL A 117 -5.76 -5.38 -12.36
CA VAL A 117 -6.31 -4.85 -11.11
C VAL A 117 -7.73 -5.34 -10.93
N ILE A 118 -7.99 -5.96 -9.79
CA ILE A 118 -9.26 -6.62 -9.46
C ILE A 118 -9.80 -5.99 -8.17
N SER A 119 -11.08 -5.67 -8.13
CA SER A 119 -11.76 -5.17 -6.93
C SER A 119 -11.97 -6.27 -5.88
N SER A 120 -12.37 -5.89 -4.66
CA SER A 120 -12.53 -6.86 -3.56
C SER A 120 -13.61 -7.92 -3.82
N ASP A 121 -14.58 -7.64 -4.69
CA ASP A 121 -15.63 -8.54 -5.20
C ASP A 121 -15.24 -9.32 -6.47
N GLY A 122 -13.97 -9.26 -6.88
CA GLY A 122 -13.42 -10.12 -7.94
C GLY A 122 -13.64 -9.62 -9.36
N GLN A 123 -14.06 -8.37 -9.57
CA GLN A 123 -14.28 -7.83 -10.90
C GLN A 123 -13.04 -7.11 -11.43
N ASP A 124 -12.87 -7.13 -12.76
CA ASP A 124 -11.85 -6.33 -13.43
C ASP A 124 -12.20 -4.83 -13.34
N ILE A 125 -11.26 -4.07 -12.79
CA ILE A 125 -11.32 -2.62 -12.66
C ILE A 125 -10.09 -1.95 -13.28
N ASN A 126 -9.34 -2.68 -14.11
CA ASN A 126 -8.18 -2.14 -14.81
C ASN A 126 -8.54 -0.86 -15.56
N GLY A 127 -7.77 0.20 -15.32
CA GLY A 127 -7.97 1.51 -15.92
C GLY A 127 -9.19 2.29 -15.43
N LYS A 128 -9.91 1.82 -14.40
CA LYS A 128 -11.02 2.57 -13.80
C LYS A 128 -10.54 3.52 -12.71
N ILE A 129 -11.28 4.61 -12.54
CA ILE A 129 -11.03 5.64 -11.53
C ILE A 129 -11.85 5.29 -10.29
N ARG A 130 -11.22 5.32 -9.13
CA ARG A 130 -11.92 5.48 -7.85
C ARG A 130 -12.06 6.97 -7.54
N PRO A 131 -13.25 7.58 -7.62
CA PRO A 131 -13.43 8.99 -7.26
C PRO A 131 -13.15 9.22 -5.78
N PHE A 132 -12.64 10.41 -5.41
CA PHE A 132 -12.50 10.77 -3.99
C PHE A 132 -13.84 11.06 -3.30
N ALA A 133 -14.86 11.47 -4.07
CA ALA A 133 -16.16 11.89 -3.56
C ALA A 133 -17.15 10.73 -3.34
N LEU A 134 -16.67 9.55 -2.92
CA LEU A 134 -17.52 8.40 -2.61
C LEU A 134 -18.17 8.58 -1.23
N ALA A 135 -19.49 8.48 -1.17
CA ALA A 135 -20.23 8.62 0.09
C ALA A 135 -20.02 7.42 1.04
N ASN A 136 -20.00 6.20 0.49
CA ASN A 136 -19.85 4.95 1.24
C ASN A 136 -18.90 4.00 0.48
N PRO A 137 -17.58 4.16 0.62
CA PRO A 137 -16.62 3.31 -0.09
C PRO A 137 -16.71 1.84 0.38
N THR A 138 -16.71 0.91 -0.55
CA THR A 138 -16.89 -0.53 -0.33
C THR A 138 -15.67 -1.39 -0.69
N GLN A 139 -14.73 -0.85 -1.47
CA GLN A 139 -13.62 -1.55 -2.17
C GLN A 139 -14.08 -2.49 -3.29
N SER A 140 -15.38 -2.63 -3.50
CA SER A 140 -15.94 -3.42 -4.58
C SER A 140 -15.95 -2.64 -5.89
N SER A 141 -16.27 -3.33 -6.97
CA SER A 141 -16.32 -2.78 -8.33
C SER A 141 -17.21 -1.55 -8.48
N VAL A 142 -18.22 -1.37 -7.62
CA VAL A 142 -19.16 -0.24 -7.64
C VAL A 142 -18.53 1.10 -7.26
N ASP A 143 -17.38 1.07 -6.59
CA ASP A 143 -16.62 2.28 -6.22
C ASP A 143 -15.87 2.88 -7.43
N PHE A 144 -15.78 2.13 -8.53
CA PHE A 144 -14.94 2.45 -9.67
C PHE A 144 -15.77 2.86 -10.88
N SER A 145 -15.35 3.93 -11.54
CA SER A 145 -16.02 4.55 -12.67
C SER A 145 -15.02 4.94 -13.74
N ASN A 146 -15.48 5.04 -14.99
CA ASN A 146 -14.72 5.67 -16.05
C ASN A 146 -15.03 7.17 -16.17
N GLN A 147 -15.98 7.67 -15.38
CA GLN A 147 -16.44 9.04 -15.48
C GLN A 147 -15.80 9.93 -14.41
N LEU A 148 -15.39 11.14 -14.82
CA LEU A 148 -14.85 12.15 -13.93
C LEU A 148 -15.51 13.50 -14.25
N GLY A 149 -16.35 13.99 -13.35
CA GLY A 149 -17.03 15.28 -13.48
C GLY A 149 -16.09 16.47 -13.35
N PRO A 150 -16.54 17.69 -13.72
CA PRO A 150 -15.72 18.90 -13.64
C PRO A 150 -15.14 19.13 -12.24
N GLY A 151 -13.82 19.33 -12.15
CA GLY A 151 -13.11 19.54 -10.88
C GLY A 151 -13.00 18.31 -9.98
N GLN A 152 -13.63 17.18 -10.35
CA GLN A 152 -13.51 15.95 -9.59
C GLN A 152 -12.13 15.32 -9.79
N GLY A 153 -11.66 14.63 -8.76
CA GLY A 153 -10.44 13.83 -8.79
C GLY A 153 -10.68 12.43 -8.24
N GLY A 154 -9.70 11.57 -8.48
CA GLY A 154 -9.70 10.19 -8.01
C GLY A 154 -8.34 9.53 -8.13
N VAL A 155 -8.34 8.23 -7.95
CA VAL A 155 -7.14 7.38 -8.04
C VAL A 155 -7.37 6.26 -9.05
N ILE A 156 -6.38 6.01 -9.90
CA ILE A 156 -6.30 4.80 -10.72
C ILE A 156 -5.19 3.93 -10.15
N TYR A 157 -5.48 2.64 -9.98
CA TYR A 157 -4.55 1.67 -9.41
C TYR A 157 -3.85 0.87 -10.52
N PHE A 158 -2.61 0.48 -10.24
CA PHE A 158 -1.80 -0.34 -11.13
C PHE A 158 -1.17 -1.50 -10.38
N ASP A 159 -1.06 -2.64 -11.07
CA ASP A 159 -0.13 -3.73 -10.78
C ASP A 159 0.36 -4.27 -12.12
N LEU A 160 1.48 -3.70 -12.60
CA LEU A 160 2.10 -4.15 -13.85
C LEU A 160 3.02 -5.32 -13.56
N THR A 161 2.81 -6.43 -14.25
CA THR A 161 3.64 -7.62 -14.10
C THR A 161 4.59 -7.83 -15.28
N TYR A 162 5.83 -8.24 -14.97
CA TYR A 162 6.92 -8.46 -15.92
C TYR A 162 7.66 -9.77 -15.64
N ALA A 163 8.31 -10.35 -16.66
CA ALA A 163 9.48 -11.16 -16.39
C ALA A 163 10.62 -10.27 -15.87
N ALA A 164 11.52 -10.82 -15.05
CA ALA A 164 12.57 -10.02 -14.41
C ALA A 164 13.49 -9.26 -15.39
N SER A 165 13.72 -9.81 -16.58
CA SER A 165 14.53 -9.19 -17.64
C SER A 165 13.80 -8.09 -18.42
N GLU A 166 12.49 -7.95 -18.24
CA GLU A 166 11.64 -7.05 -19.04
C GLU A 166 11.23 -5.79 -18.29
N VAL A 167 11.67 -5.62 -17.03
CA VAL A 167 11.29 -4.47 -16.21
C VAL A 167 11.91 -3.19 -16.78
N PRO A 168 11.10 -2.22 -17.27
CA PRO A 168 11.60 -1.03 -17.93
C PRO A 168 12.34 -0.10 -16.95
N GLN A 169 13.22 0.77 -17.46
CA GLN A 169 13.92 1.76 -16.61
C GLN A 169 12.98 2.85 -16.09
N CYS A 170 12.01 3.22 -16.91
CA CYS A 170 10.89 4.05 -16.52
C CYS A 170 9.67 3.71 -17.37
N ILE A 171 8.51 4.11 -16.87
CA ILE A 171 7.25 3.96 -17.58
C ILE A 171 6.64 5.34 -17.88
N LYS A 172 5.81 5.40 -18.90
CA LYS A 172 4.90 6.50 -19.21
C LYS A 172 3.46 5.99 -19.26
N HIS A 173 2.49 6.88 -19.20
CA HIS A 173 1.07 6.59 -19.36
C HIS A 173 0.54 7.36 -20.55
N ARG A 174 -0.18 6.66 -21.42
CA ARG A 174 -0.99 7.26 -22.49
C ARG A 174 -2.44 7.21 -22.06
N VAL A 175 -3.02 8.38 -21.80
CA VAL A 175 -4.39 8.53 -21.30
C VAL A 175 -5.27 9.07 -22.42
N THR A 176 -6.37 8.39 -22.72
CA THR A 176 -7.39 8.86 -23.66
C THR A 176 -8.71 9.12 -22.94
N VAL A 177 -9.23 10.33 -23.09
CA VAL A 177 -10.53 10.74 -22.56
C VAL A 177 -11.43 11.26 -23.68
N SER A 178 -12.74 11.07 -23.53
CA SER A 178 -13.75 11.68 -24.40
C SER A 178 -14.76 12.50 -23.60
N PHE A 179 -15.38 13.47 -24.26
CA PHE A 179 -16.50 14.22 -23.69
C PHE A 179 -17.42 14.78 -24.78
N GLN A 180 -18.66 15.09 -24.39
CA GLN A 180 -19.62 15.79 -25.27
C GLN A 180 -19.47 17.31 -25.14
N LYS A 181 -19.37 18.00 -26.28
CA LYS A 181 -19.42 19.46 -26.35
C LYS A 181 -20.87 19.95 -26.28
N THR A 182 -21.03 21.26 -26.09
CA THR A 182 -22.35 21.91 -26.02
C THR A 182 -23.13 21.87 -27.34
N ASP A 183 -22.45 21.65 -28.46
CA ASP A 183 -23.05 21.47 -29.78
C ASP A 183 -23.48 20.01 -30.05
N GLY A 184 -23.32 19.12 -29.06
CA GLY A 184 -23.65 17.70 -29.17
C GLY A 184 -22.58 16.84 -29.84
N THR A 185 -21.43 17.41 -30.23
CA THR A 185 -20.33 16.63 -30.82
C THR A 185 -19.46 15.99 -29.75
N THR A 186 -19.00 14.77 -30.02
CA THR A 186 -18.02 14.07 -29.17
C THR A 186 -16.61 14.47 -29.56
N GLN A 187 -15.79 14.79 -28.57
CA GLN A 187 -14.38 15.07 -28.74
C GLN A 187 -13.56 14.09 -27.89
N ALA A 188 -12.48 13.56 -28.46
CA ALA A 188 -11.48 12.76 -27.75
C ALA A 188 -10.14 13.49 -27.67
N TYR A 189 -9.39 13.24 -26.60
CA TYR A 189 -8.02 13.70 -26.38
C TYR A 189 -7.18 12.54 -25.88
N THR A 190 -6.01 12.34 -26.48
CA THR A 190 -4.98 11.40 -26.01
C THR A 190 -3.76 12.20 -25.57
N THR A 191 -3.23 11.94 -24.38
CA THR A 191 -2.07 12.64 -23.84
C THR A 191 -1.12 11.63 -23.20
N GLU A 192 0.18 11.86 -23.37
CA GLU A 192 1.24 11.07 -22.73
C GLU A 192 1.93 11.89 -21.65
N ASP A 193 2.29 11.26 -20.53
CA ASP A 193 3.10 11.88 -19.49
C ASP A 193 4.60 11.62 -19.70
N GLU A 194 5.40 12.23 -18.82
CA GLU A 194 6.84 12.04 -18.78
C GLU A 194 7.25 10.76 -18.05
N CYS A 195 8.48 10.34 -18.31
CA CYS A 195 9.11 9.15 -17.76
C CYS A 195 9.10 9.13 -16.21
N THR A 196 8.31 8.22 -15.62
CA THR A 196 8.32 7.93 -14.18
C THR A 196 9.32 6.80 -13.89
N GLN A 197 10.34 7.10 -13.09
CA GLN A 197 11.43 6.18 -12.81
C GLN A 197 10.98 4.90 -12.09
N VAL A 198 11.47 3.76 -12.58
CA VAL A 198 11.39 2.48 -11.88
C VAL A 198 12.69 2.27 -11.12
N SER A 199 12.59 2.12 -9.81
CA SER A 199 13.74 1.98 -8.92
C SER A 199 14.59 0.76 -9.27
N ARG A 200 15.91 0.94 -9.28
CA ARG A 200 16.90 -0.15 -9.40
C ARG A 200 17.54 -0.51 -8.06
N ALA A 201 17.06 0.09 -6.97
CA ALA A 201 17.52 -0.25 -5.63
C ALA A 201 17.14 -1.70 -5.30
N LYS A 202 18.05 -2.40 -4.61
CA LYS A 202 17.77 -3.73 -4.11
C LYS A 202 16.57 -3.69 -3.16
N THR A 203 15.55 -4.50 -3.44
CA THR A 203 14.38 -4.68 -2.56
C THR A 203 14.83 -5.15 -1.18
N LEU A 204 14.20 -4.62 -0.12
CA LEU A 204 14.57 -4.96 1.24
C LEU A 204 14.29 -6.45 1.50
N GLU A 205 15.30 -7.16 2.00
CA GLU A 205 15.16 -8.55 2.43
C GLU A 205 14.91 -8.59 3.93
N ILE A 206 13.82 -9.24 4.34
CA ILE A 206 13.46 -9.37 5.74
C ILE A 206 13.42 -10.85 6.17
N GLN A 207 13.59 -11.10 7.47
CA GLN A 207 13.24 -12.38 8.06
C GLN A 207 11.75 -12.43 8.43
N ALA A 208 11.30 -13.61 8.85
CA ALA A 208 9.96 -13.79 9.34
C ALA A 208 9.68 -12.97 10.63
N PRO A 209 8.63 -12.13 10.65
CA PRO A 209 8.18 -11.46 11.86
C PRO A 209 7.36 -12.38 12.80
N LEU A 210 6.94 -13.54 12.29
CA LEU A 210 6.08 -14.52 12.96
C LEU A 210 6.66 -15.92 12.78
N GLU A 211 6.12 -16.92 13.48
CA GLU A 211 6.58 -18.31 13.44
C GLU A 211 5.47 -19.27 13.04
N GLY A 212 5.84 -20.41 12.46
CA GLY A 212 4.90 -21.49 12.16
C GLY A 212 4.14 -21.30 10.85
N GLU A 213 3.13 -22.13 10.67
CA GLU A 213 2.37 -22.30 9.42
C GLU A 213 1.01 -21.62 9.43
N GLY A 214 0.32 -21.58 8.30
CA GLY A 214 -1.07 -21.13 8.19
C GLY A 214 -1.24 -19.63 8.36
N TRP A 215 -0.28 -18.83 7.90
CA TRP A 215 -0.40 -17.37 7.91
C TRP A 215 -0.97 -16.91 6.58
N LEU A 216 -2.23 -16.48 6.60
CA LEU A 216 -2.92 -15.92 5.45
C LEU A 216 -2.63 -14.42 5.36
N ASN A 217 -2.26 -13.99 4.16
CA ASN A 217 -2.15 -12.59 3.80
C ASN A 217 -3.53 -12.06 3.36
N VAL A 218 -4.21 -11.26 4.19
CA VAL A 218 -5.58 -10.79 3.87
C VAL A 218 -5.63 -9.41 3.22
N ASN A 219 -4.69 -8.52 3.52
CA ASN A 219 -4.70 -7.15 2.99
C ASN A 219 -3.43 -6.76 2.20
N GLY A 220 -2.65 -7.73 1.74
CA GLY A 220 -1.37 -7.50 1.09
C GLY A 220 -1.37 -6.75 -0.23
N SER A 221 -0.20 -6.78 -0.87
CA SER A 221 0.05 -6.18 -2.18
C SER A 221 -0.29 -7.15 -3.34
N GLY A 222 -0.21 -6.63 -4.57
CA GLY A 222 -0.56 -7.33 -5.81
C GLY A 222 -1.86 -6.82 -6.42
N SER A 223 -2.43 -7.60 -7.34
CA SER A 223 -3.51 -7.14 -8.23
C SER A 223 -4.85 -6.85 -7.56
N ILE A 224 -5.08 -7.35 -6.34
CA ILE A 224 -6.38 -7.22 -5.66
C ILE A 224 -6.39 -5.93 -4.84
N ILE A 225 -7.42 -5.09 -5.02
CA ILE A 225 -7.63 -3.90 -4.18
C ILE A 225 -8.17 -4.33 -2.81
N SER A 226 -7.23 -4.61 -1.92
CA SER A 226 -7.44 -4.80 -0.49
C SER A 226 -7.73 -3.47 0.22
N ALA A 227 -8.00 -3.53 1.53
CA ALA A 227 -8.13 -2.32 2.34
C ALA A 227 -6.87 -1.45 2.26
N HIS A 228 -5.69 -2.06 2.34
CA HIS A 228 -4.41 -1.36 2.26
C HIS A 228 -4.13 -0.75 0.90
N ARG A 229 -4.40 -1.48 -0.20
CA ARG A 229 -4.29 -0.93 -1.56
C ARG A 229 -5.24 0.25 -1.75
N TYR A 230 -6.37 0.29 -1.04
CA TYR A 230 -7.32 1.39 -1.11
C TYR A 230 -6.87 2.63 -0.33
N THR A 231 -5.87 2.52 0.56
CA THR A 231 -5.40 3.58 1.49
C THR A 231 -4.49 4.60 0.81
N THR A 232 -4.96 5.17 -0.29
CA THR A 232 -4.40 6.43 -0.80
C THR A 232 -5.06 7.59 -0.07
N GLN A 233 -4.28 8.35 0.70
CA GLN A 233 -4.78 9.40 1.59
C GLN A 233 -4.01 10.71 1.48
N ALA A 234 -4.68 11.82 1.73
CA ALA A 234 -4.02 13.12 1.85
C ALA A 234 -3.41 13.26 3.25
N THR A 235 -2.13 13.59 3.35
CA THR A 235 -1.44 13.82 4.62
C THR A 235 -0.44 14.95 4.45
N ASN A 236 -0.57 15.98 5.29
CA ASN A 236 0.27 17.18 5.26
C ASN A 236 0.40 17.83 3.87
N GLY A 237 -0.72 17.90 3.13
CA GLY A 237 -0.77 18.55 1.81
C GLY A 237 -0.29 17.70 0.64
N ALA A 238 0.13 16.45 0.86
CA ALA A 238 0.52 15.50 -0.18
C ALA A 238 -0.37 14.25 -0.16
N LEU A 239 -0.60 13.67 -1.32
CA LEU A 239 -1.22 12.34 -1.41
C LEU A 239 -0.16 11.28 -1.13
N ARG A 240 -0.51 10.26 -0.35
CA ARG A 240 0.37 9.19 0.14
C ARG A 240 -0.29 7.83 -0.05
N SER A 241 0.52 6.81 -0.31
CA SER A 241 0.12 5.40 -0.32
C SER A 241 0.84 4.64 0.80
N PRO A 242 0.52 4.89 2.08
CA PRO A 242 1.24 4.33 3.23
C PRO A 242 1.24 2.79 3.24
N GLU A 243 0.13 2.16 2.83
CA GLU A 243 -0.11 0.74 3.09
C GLU A 243 -0.04 -0.15 1.85
N HIS A 244 0.23 0.36 0.64
CA HIS A 244 0.13 -0.47 -0.59
C HIS A 244 1.06 -1.70 -0.68
N PHE A 245 2.06 -1.80 0.22
CA PHE A 245 2.89 -2.99 0.45
C PHE A 245 2.76 -3.59 1.86
N ALA A 246 1.91 -3.02 2.71
CA ALA A 246 1.59 -3.55 4.03
C ALA A 246 0.86 -4.88 3.94
N ILE A 247 1.05 -5.74 4.92
CA ILE A 247 0.39 -7.04 5.02
C ILE A 247 -0.24 -7.20 6.39
N ASP A 248 -1.50 -7.61 6.38
CA ASP A 248 -2.16 -8.19 7.55
C ASP A 248 -2.02 -9.70 7.50
N PHE A 249 -1.24 -10.24 8.45
CA PHE A 249 -1.11 -11.68 8.65
C PHE A 249 -2.11 -12.16 9.70
N VAL A 250 -3.05 -12.99 9.27
CA VAL A 250 -3.99 -13.71 10.14
C VAL A 250 -3.62 -15.18 10.23
N LYS A 251 -3.83 -15.79 11.40
CA LYS A 251 -3.50 -17.20 11.63
C LYS A 251 -4.71 -18.09 11.37
N LEU A 252 -4.53 -19.05 10.46
CA LEU A 252 -5.47 -20.14 10.23
C LEU A 252 -5.03 -21.40 10.99
N ASN A 253 -6.00 -22.21 11.41
CA ASN A 253 -5.73 -23.60 11.81
C ASN A 253 -5.67 -24.53 10.58
N GLN A 254 -5.50 -25.83 10.82
CA GLN A 254 -5.42 -26.84 9.74
C GLN A 254 -6.72 -27.00 8.95
N GLN A 255 -7.86 -26.59 9.51
CA GLN A 255 -9.16 -26.56 8.84
C GLN A 255 -9.42 -25.22 8.14
N GLY A 256 -8.41 -24.33 8.05
CA GLY A 256 -8.53 -23.03 7.41
C GLY A 256 -9.35 -21.99 8.18
N LYS A 257 -9.65 -22.21 9.48
CA LYS A 257 -10.46 -21.29 10.30
C LYS A 257 -9.59 -20.26 11.03
N LEU A 258 -10.14 -19.07 11.28
CA LEU A 258 -9.49 -17.98 12.05
C LEU A 258 -9.54 -18.18 13.57
N TYR A 259 -10.60 -18.80 14.07
CA TYR A 259 -10.86 -18.94 15.50
C TYR A 259 -11.61 -20.24 15.82
N SER A 260 -11.62 -20.58 17.11
CA SER A 260 -12.49 -21.59 17.70
C SER A 260 -13.05 -21.08 19.02
N GLY A 261 -14.36 -21.19 19.23
CA GLY A 261 -15.03 -20.67 20.42
C GLY A 261 -15.80 -19.39 20.11
N ASP A 262 -15.86 -18.47 21.09
CA ASP A 262 -16.58 -17.21 20.96
C ASP A 262 -15.85 -16.27 19.99
N GLN A 263 -16.52 -15.91 18.89
CA GLN A 263 -15.97 -15.03 17.87
C GLN A 263 -15.70 -13.60 18.37
N ASN A 264 -16.31 -13.19 19.48
CA ASN A 264 -16.12 -11.87 20.09
C ASN A 264 -15.04 -11.88 21.20
N ASP A 265 -14.37 -13.00 21.43
CA ASP A 265 -13.22 -13.10 22.32
C ASP A 265 -11.92 -13.20 21.53
N ASN A 266 -10.99 -12.27 21.77
CA ASN A 266 -9.66 -12.30 21.15
C ASN A 266 -8.93 -13.62 21.41
N ALA A 267 -9.11 -14.24 22.59
CA ALA A 267 -8.45 -15.49 22.95
C ALA A 267 -8.91 -16.69 22.11
N SER A 268 -10.05 -16.59 21.42
CA SER A 268 -10.55 -17.62 20.51
C SER A 268 -9.78 -17.68 19.18
N TYR A 269 -9.04 -16.64 18.81
CA TYR A 269 -8.34 -16.54 17.52
C TYR A 269 -6.95 -17.16 17.61
N PHE A 270 -6.59 -17.99 16.63
CA PHE A 270 -5.36 -18.78 16.68
C PHE A 270 -4.07 -17.94 16.65
N GLY A 271 -4.16 -16.69 16.20
CA GLY A 271 -3.02 -15.78 16.13
C GLY A 271 -2.77 -15.01 17.43
N TYR A 272 -3.80 -14.83 18.26
CA TYR A 272 -3.75 -13.96 19.42
C TYR A 272 -2.72 -14.44 20.45
N GLY A 273 -1.90 -13.52 20.93
CA GLY A 273 -0.88 -13.79 21.94
C GLY A 273 0.38 -14.49 21.43
N LEU A 274 0.47 -14.83 20.13
CA LEU A 274 1.69 -15.36 19.51
C LEU A 274 2.79 -14.30 19.48
N ASN A 275 4.05 -14.73 19.51
CA ASN A 275 5.21 -13.83 19.54
C ASN A 275 5.35 -13.10 18.20
N VAL A 276 5.57 -11.79 18.28
CA VAL A 276 5.98 -10.94 17.16
C VAL A 276 7.46 -10.60 17.33
N ARG A 277 8.24 -10.82 16.28
CA ARG A 277 9.70 -10.65 16.28
C ARG A 277 10.13 -9.63 15.25
N SER A 278 11.29 -9.00 15.50
CA SER A 278 11.89 -8.08 14.56
C SER A 278 12.34 -8.81 13.29
N ALA A 279 11.72 -8.47 12.16
CA ALA A 279 12.06 -8.97 10.84
C ALA A 279 13.43 -8.46 10.33
N THR A 280 13.93 -7.38 10.94
CA THR A 280 15.16 -6.67 10.57
C THR A 280 16.01 -6.34 11.80
N SER A 281 17.30 -6.06 11.60
CA SER A 281 18.09 -5.36 12.59
C SER A 281 17.86 -3.86 12.45
N GLY A 282 18.04 -3.09 13.53
CA GLY A 282 17.85 -1.66 13.48
C GLY A 282 17.83 -1.02 14.86
N ARG A 283 17.20 0.16 14.95
CA ARG A 283 16.96 0.86 16.21
C ARG A 283 15.48 1.14 16.37
N VAL A 284 14.93 0.91 17.55
CA VAL A 284 13.56 1.36 17.87
C VAL A 284 13.53 2.88 17.89
N ILE A 285 12.72 3.50 17.04
CA ILE A 285 12.57 4.96 17.01
C ILE A 285 11.28 5.43 17.68
N GLU A 286 10.28 4.56 17.76
CA GLU A 286 8.99 4.85 18.40
C GLU A 286 8.35 3.53 18.82
N MET A 287 7.60 3.57 19.92
CA MET A 287 6.74 2.48 20.33
C MET A 287 5.57 3.02 21.14
N LEU A 288 4.45 2.30 21.08
CA LEU A 288 3.27 2.55 21.91
C LEU A 288 2.82 1.22 22.53
N ASP A 289 2.49 1.24 23.82
CA ASP A 289 1.94 0.10 24.54
C ASP A 289 0.85 0.55 25.52
N GLY A 290 0.00 -0.39 25.95
CA GLY A 290 -1.06 -0.18 26.93
C GLY A 290 -2.43 0.16 26.36
N MET A 291 -2.57 0.38 25.05
CA MET A 291 -3.89 0.52 24.42
C MET A 291 -4.66 -0.79 24.52
N PRO A 292 -5.96 -0.76 24.88
CA PRO A 292 -6.78 -1.96 24.96
C PRO A 292 -6.96 -2.59 23.57
N ASN A 293 -7.20 -3.90 23.56
CA ASN A 293 -7.68 -4.58 22.36
C ASN A 293 -9.14 -4.17 22.08
N GLN A 294 -9.50 -4.16 20.80
CA GLN A 294 -10.87 -4.15 20.35
C GLN A 294 -11.55 -5.48 20.66
N ILE A 295 -12.88 -5.48 20.60
CA ILE A 295 -13.68 -6.70 20.56
C ILE A 295 -13.74 -7.13 19.10
N PRO A 296 -13.33 -8.36 18.73
CA PRO A 296 -13.41 -8.80 17.34
C PRO A 296 -14.82 -8.65 16.77
N GLY A 297 -14.93 -8.24 15.50
CA GLY A 297 -16.20 -7.93 14.84
C GLY A 297 -16.88 -6.64 15.28
N HIS A 298 -16.30 -5.92 16.26
CA HIS A 298 -16.87 -4.69 16.82
C HIS A 298 -15.79 -3.61 16.95
N LEU A 299 -15.64 -2.77 15.93
CA LEU A 299 -14.70 -1.65 16.01
C LEU A 299 -15.30 -0.48 16.79
N VAL A 300 -14.60 -0.08 17.85
CA VAL A 300 -14.79 1.24 18.46
C VAL A 300 -13.92 2.26 17.72
N PRO A 301 -14.51 3.31 17.10
CA PRO A 301 -13.76 4.34 16.41
C PRO A 301 -12.76 5.04 17.35
N LEU A 302 -11.58 5.32 16.84
CA LEU A 302 -10.53 6.02 17.58
C LEU A 302 -10.48 7.50 17.15
N PRO A 303 -10.40 8.44 18.11
CA PRO A 303 -10.45 9.87 17.80
C PRO A 303 -9.17 10.38 17.14
N GLU A 304 -8.01 9.81 17.46
CA GLU A 304 -6.70 10.31 17.04
C GLU A 304 -6.06 9.40 16.00
N VAL A 305 -5.50 10.00 14.94
CA VAL A 305 -4.77 9.26 13.88
C VAL A 305 -3.60 8.46 14.47
N SER A 306 -2.91 9.00 15.47
CA SER A 306 -1.79 8.35 16.15
C SER A 306 -2.16 7.05 16.87
N GLN A 307 -3.45 6.82 17.14
CA GLN A 307 -3.96 5.63 17.82
C GLN A 307 -4.34 4.51 16.85
N LEU A 308 -4.45 4.79 15.55
CA LEU A 308 -4.97 3.82 14.58
C LEU A 308 -4.08 2.57 14.47
N ALA A 309 -2.76 2.70 14.65
CA ALA A 309 -1.83 1.57 14.67
C ALA A 309 -1.92 0.71 15.95
N GLY A 310 -2.65 1.16 16.98
CA GLY A 310 -2.76 0.47 18.27
C GLY A 310 -1.47 0.48 19.07
N ASN A 311 -1.16 -0.63 19.75
CA ASN A 311 0.17 -0.84 20.30
C ASN A 311 1.10 -1.26 19.17
N TYR A 312 2.27 -0.64 19.07
CA TYR A 312 3.18 -0.87 17.96
C TYR A 312 4.64 -0.66 18.33
N VAL A 313 5.51 -1.11 17.42
CA VAL A 313 6.95 -0.79 17.41
C VAL A 313 7.33 -0.30 16.02
N ILE A 314 8.06 0.81 15.93
CA ILE A 314 8.68 1.30 14.69
C ILE A 314 10.20 1.17 14.81
N VAL A 315 10.78 0.47 13.85
CA VAL A 315 12.22 0.19 13.78
C VAL A 315 12.82 0.90 12.59
N GLU A 316 13.78 1.80 12.81
CA GLU A 316 14.63 2.32 11.75
C GLU A 316 15.64 1.24 11.35
N ILE A 317 15.56 0.81 10.09
CA ILE A 317 16.45 -0.19 9.51
C ILE A 317 17.72 0.49 8.98
N SER A 318 17.51 1.62 8.31
CA SER A 318 18.51 2.51 7.72
C SER A 318 17.84 3.86 7.41
N PRO A 319 18.59 4.93 7.13
CA PRO A 319 18.00 6.22 6.76
C PRO A 319 16.96 6.07 5.65
N GLY A 320 15.74 6.56 5.90
CA GLY A 320 14.61 6.49 4.96
C GLY A 320 13.98 5.10 4.79
N LYS A 321 14.23 4.15 5.70
CA LYS A 321 13.58 2.84 5.73
C LYS A 321 13.22 2.42 7.14
N TYR A 322 11.93 2.25 7.38
CA TYR A 322 11.38 1.92 8.69
C TYR A 322 10.47 0.70 8.60
N ALA A 323 10.43 -0.14 9.63
CA ALA A 323 9.49 -1.24 9.76
C ALA A 323 8.49 -0.94 10.88
N LEU A 324 7.20 -1.07 10.58
CA LEU A 324 6.12 -0.99 11.56
C LEU A 324 5.58 -2.39 11.87
N TYR A 325 5.39 -2.67 13.16
CA TYR A 325 4.70 -3.84 13.69
C TYR A 325 3.55 -3.32 14.55
N ALA A 326 2.32 -3.42 14.06
CA ALA A 326 1.14 -2.81 14.67
C ALA A 326 0.16 -3.84 15.28
N HIS A 327 -0.87 -3.31 15.95
CA HIS A 327 -1.94 -4.07 16.61
C HIS A 327 -1.45 -5.05 17.69
N LEU A 328 -0.33 -4.75 18.36
CA LEU A 328 0.23 -5.60 19.41
C LEU A 328 -0.70 -5.69 20.64
N ALA A 329 -0.55 -6.75 21.42
CA ALA A 329 -1.36 -6.96 22.61
C ALA A 329 -0.96 -5.98 23.74
N PRO A 330 -1.91 -5.47 24.53
CA PRO A 330 -1.64 -4.54 25.62
C PRO A 330 -0.66 -5.11 26.64
N GLY A 331 0.32 -4.32 27.05
CA GLY A 331 1.36 -4.68 28.03
C GLY A 331 2.37 -5.71 27.51
N SER A 332 2.34 -6.02 26.21
CA SER A 332 3.20 -7.05 25.64
C SER A 332 4.51 -6.53 25.08
N VAL A 333 4.62 -5.23 24.79
CA VAL A 333 5.81 -4.66 24.14
C VAL A 333 7.03 -4.79 25.06
N LYS A 334 8.13 -5.34 24.53
CA LYS A 334 9.34 -5.70 25.29
C LYS A 334 10.55 -4.80 25.03
N VAL A 335 10.37 -3.78 24.20
CA VAL A 335 11.43 -2.88 23.77
C VAL A 335 11.04 -1.44 24.05
N LYS A 336 12.02 -0.55 24.10
CA LYS A 336 11.84 0.89 24.31
C LYS A 336 12.47 1.67 23.17
N GLN A 337 12.00 2.90 22.98
CA GLN A 337 12.64 3.84 22.07
C GLN A 337 14.13 3.99 22.40
N GLY A 338 14.97 3.92 21.36
CA GLY A 338 16.42 3.96 21.44
C GLY A 338 17.09 2.58 21.46
N ASP A 339 16.37 1.50 21.76
CA ASP A 339 16.95 0.15 21.85
C ASP A 339 17.52 -0.30 20.50
N PRO A 340 18.75 -0.86 20.47
CA PRO A 340 19.22 -1.59 19.30
C PRO A 340 18.51 -2.94 19.21
N LEU A 341 18.16 -3.35 17.99
CA LEU A 341 17.48 -4.61 17.72
C LEU A 341 18.32 -5.52 16.83
N GLY A 342 18.43 -6.77 17.26
CA GLY A 342 18.83 -7.88 16.41
C GLY A 342 17.64 -8.45 15.62
N VAL A 343 17.92 -9.03 14.47
CA VAL A 343 16.95 -9.83 13.72
C VAL A 343 16.45 -10.99 14.59
N GLY A 344 15.13 -11.20 14.63
CA GLY A 344 14.47 -12.25 15.41
C GLY A 344 14.25 -11.91 16.90
N GLN A 345 14.70 -10.74 17.35
CA GLN A 345 14.45 -10.28 18.71
C GLN A 345 12.94 -10.15 18.97
N LEU A 346 12.49 -10.59 20.15
CA LEU A 346 11.09 -10.49 20.56
C LEU A 346 10.71 -9.01 20.74
N LEU A 347 9.66 -8.57 20.06
CA LEU A 347 9.12 -7.20 20.16
C LEU A 347 7.92 -7.14 21.09
N GLY A 348 7.04 -8.14 21.02
CA GLY A 348 5.82 -8.21 21.80
C GLY A 348 4.97 -9.39 21.38
N LYS A 349 3.66 -9.32 21.62
CA LYS A 349 2.70 -10.34 21.22
C LYS A 349 1.66 -9.77 20.27
N LEU A 350 1.19 -10.60 19.34
CA LEU A 350 0.11 -10.27 18.42
C LEU A 350 -1.17 -10.01 19.21
N GLY A 351 -1.85 -8.89 18.92
CA GLY A 351 -3.05 -8.46 19.62
C GLY A 351 -4.14 -8.03 18.63
N ASN A 352 -5.01 -7.13 19.09
CA ASN A 352 -6.12 -6.57 18.33
C ASN A 352 -6.37 -5.11 18.75
N SER A 353 -5.31 -4.38 19.12
CA SER A 353 -5.41 -2.98 19.56
C SER A 353 -5.45 -2.03 18.36
N GLY A 354 -5.96 -0.81 18.53
CA GLY A 354 -6.02 0.17 17.45
C GLY A 354 -7.22 -0.01 16.53
N ASN A 355 -7.06 0.37 15.26
CA ASN A 355 -8.07 0.24 14.21
C ASN A 355 -8.08 -1.19 13.63
N SER A 356 -8.45 -2.18 14.45
CA SER A 356 -8.36 -3.60 14.12
C SER A 356 -9.67 -4.33 14.44
N GLU A 357 -10.19 -5.11 13.49
CA GLU A 357 -11.47 -5.84 13.63
C GLU A 357 -11.29 -7.30 14.12
N ALA A 358 -10.07 -7.84 14.13
CA ALA A 358 -9.73 -9.14 14.70
C ALA A 358 -8.21 -9.30 14.90
N PRO A 359 -7.75 -10.24 15.76
CA PRO A 359 -6.34 -10.47 15.98
C PRO A 359 -5.53 -10.76 14.71
N HIS A 360 -4.58 -9.88 14.40
CA HIS A 360 -3.64 -10.02 13.28
C HIS A 360 -2.35 -9.23 13.54
N LEU A 361 -1.32 -9.47 12.72
CA LEU A 361 -0.17 -8.58 12.65
C LEU A 361 -0.26 -7.73 11.38
N HIS A 362 -0.40 -6.42 11.54
CA HIS A 362 -0.10 -5.47 10.46
C HIS A 362 1.40 -5.22 10.41
N PHE A 363 2.01 -5.53 9.27
CA PHE A 363 3.43 -5.33 9.02
C PHE A 363 3.65 -4.54 7.74
N GLN A 364 4.47 -3.48 7.81
CA GLN A 364 4.84 -2.70 6.63
C GLN A 364 6.25 -2.14 6.71
N ILE A 365 6.82 -1.88 5.54
CA ILE A 365 8.06 -1.10 5.39
C ILE A 365 7.69 0.27 4.82
N MET A 366 8.32 1.31 5.34
CA MET A 366 7.95 2.71 5.12
C MET A 366 9.16 3.53 4.70
N ASP A 367 8.97 4.54 3.85
CA ASP A 367 10.01 5.50 3.45
C ASP A 367 10.22 6.65 4.47
N SER A 368 9.35 6.72 5.47
CA SER A 368 9.30 7.75 6.51
C SER A 368 8.96 7.10 7.86
N ALA A 369 9.35 7.75 8.95
CA ALA A 369 9.10 7.25 10.30
C ALA A 369 7.61 7.26 10.68
N SER A 370 6.79 8.10 10.03
CA SER A 370 5.37 8.23 10.35
C SER A 370 4.54 7.22 9.56
N PRO A 371 3.76 6.34 10.21
CA PRO A 371 2.90 5.35 9.53
C PRO A 371 1.89 5.93 8.54
N PHE A 372 1.46 7.17 8.77
CA PHE A 372 0.42 7.83 7.98
C PHE A 372 0.97 8.89 7.02
N ASN A 373 2.19 9.39 7.27
CA ASN A 373 2.88 10.33 6.39
C ASN A 373 4.09 9.65 5.75
N THR A 374 3.83 8.62 4.96
CA THR A 374 4.84 7.79 4.27
C THR A 374 4.25 7.20 3.00
N ASN A 375 5.11 6.74 2.09
CA ASN A 375 4.73 5.71 1.14
C ASN A 375 5.30 4.36 1.58
N GLY A 376 4.50 3.31 1.37
CA GLY A 376 4.96 1.95 1.60
C GLY A 376 6.09 1.58 0.64
N LEU A 377 7.04 0.78 1.13
CA LEU A 377 8.12 0.21 0.34
C LEU A 377 7.96 -1.32 0.27
N PRO A 378 8.31 -1.95 -0.86
CA PRO A 378 8.23 -3.39 -0.96
C PRO A 378 9.35 -4.07 -0.16
N PHE A 379 9.08 -5.32 0.20
CA PHE A 379 10.04 -6.22 0.82
C PHE A 379 9.88 -7.63 0.28
N VAL A 380 10.90 -8.46 0.49
CA VAL A 380 10.83 -9.89 0.21
C VAL A 380 11.23 -10.68 1.45
N LEU A 381 10.56 -11.82 1.66
CA LEU A 381 10.96 -12.76 2.69
C LEU A 381 12.20 -13.52 2.20
N LYS A 382 13.27 -13.55 3.01
CA LYS A 382 14.48 -14.32 2.70
C LYS A 382 14.16 -15.78 2.40
N ARG A 383 13.21 -16.33 3.15
CA ARG A 383 12.74 -17.71 2.99
C ARG A 383 11.34 -17.84 3.60
N MET A 384 10.49 -18.59 2.92
CA MET A 384 9.19 -19.05 3.42
C MET A 384 8.84 -20.39 2.77
N SER A 385 7.92 -21.12 3.39
CA SER A 385 7.20 -22.18 2.68
C SER A 385 5.86 -21.63 2.22
N TYR A 386 5.66 -21.54 0.92
CA TYR A 386 4.35 -21.25 0.35
C TYR A 386 3.48 -22.48 0.50
N GLN A 387 2.29 -22.30 1.07
CA GLN A 387 1.36 -23.40 1.39
C GLN A 387 0.13 -23.41 0.49
N GLY A 388 -0.11 -22.34 -0.25
CA GLY A 388 -1.23 -22.26 -1.18
C GLY A 388 -1.80 -20.85 -1.27
N HIS A 389 -2.90 -20.74 -1.99
CA HIS A 389 -3.67 -19.51 -2.18
C HIS A 389 -5.12 -19.77 -1.79
N ALA A 390 -5.70 -18.89 -0.97
CA ALA A 390 -7.12 -18.96 -0.65
C ALA A 390 -7.94 -18.61 -1.91
N LYS A 391 -8.93 -19.46 -2.25
CA LYS A 391 -9.74 -19.27 -3.45
C LYS A 391 -10.83 -18.22 -3.24
N GLY A 392 -11.31 -17.67 -4.36
CA GLY A 392 -12.43 -16.75 -4.41
C GLY A 392 -12.02 -15.28 -4.40
N ALA A 393 -13.02 -14.41 -4.50
CA ALA A 393 -12.82 -12.97 -4.36
C ALA A 393 -12.52 -12.62 -2.90
N LEU A 394 -11.71 -11.58 -2.69
CA LEU A 394 -11.21 -11.19 -1.37
C LEU A 394 -12.34 -10.99 -0.36
N ALA A 395 -13.31 -10.11 -0.65
CA ALA A 395 -14.36 -9.77 0.30
C ALA A 395 -15.20 -11.01 0.74
N PRO A 396 -15.75 -11.83 -0.17
CA PRO A 396 -16.41 -13.09 0.20
C PRO A 396 -15.52 -14.08 0.96
N ALA A 397 -14.23 -14.19 0.59
CA ALA A 397 -13.29 -15.08 1.26
C ALA A 397 -13.09 -14.65 2.73
N ILE A 398 -12.88 -13.36 2.98
CA ILE A 398 -12.71 -12.83 4.33
C ILE A 398 -14.02 -12.91 5.12
N ASP A 399 -15.16 -12.49 4.55
CA ASP A 399 -16.46 -12.56 5.22
C ASP A 399 -16.77 -14.01 5.68
N SER A 400 -16.42 -15.02 4.87
CA SER A 400 -16.61 -16.44 5.23
C SER A 400 -15.75 -16.85 6.43
N LEU A 401 -14.50 -16.38 6.49
CA LEU A 401 -13.60 -16.67 7.61
C LEU A 401 -14.13 -16.10 8.93
N PHE A 402 -14.69 -14.89 8.91
CA PHE A 402 -15.34 -14.28 10.08
C PHE A 402 -16.64 -14.98 10.49
N GLN A 403 -17.28 -15.73 9.60
CA GLN A 403 -18.41 -16.61 9.91
C GLN A 403 -17.96 -18.00 10.42
N GLY A 404 -16.66 -18.21 10.64
CA GLY A 404 -16.10 -19.47 11.11
C GLY A 404 -16.06 -20.58 10.06
N ILE A 405 -16.24 -20.22 8.78
CA ILE A 405 -16.06 -21.11 7.63
C ILE A 405 -14.56 -21.15 7.31
N GLY A 406 -14.01 -22.35 7.06
CA GLY A 406 -12.60 -22.50 6.71
C GLY A 406 -12.31 -22.00 5.29
N ALA A 407 -11.12 -21.42 5.07
CA ALA A 407 -10.65 -21.10 3.72
C ALA A 407 -10.58 -22.36 2.84
N ASP A 408 -11.10 -22.26 1.62
CA ASP A 408 -10.78 -23.19 0.53
C ASP A 408 -9.42 -22.79 -0.06
N VAL A 409 -8.46 -23.70 -0.06
CA VAL A 409 -7.07 -23.44 -0.42
C VAL A 409 -6.69 -24.24 -1.65
N ASP A 410 -6.09 -23.57 -2.64
CA ASP A 410 -5.33 -24.23 -3.70
C ASP A 410 -3.86 -24.32 -3.26
N ASP A 411 -3.42 -25.53 -2.92
CA ASP A 411 -2.07 -25.84 -2.47
C ASP A 411 -1.21 -26.55 -3.55
N SER A 412 -1.68 -26.58 -4.80
CA SER A 412 -1.00 -27.28 -5.90
C SER A 412 0.44 -26.79 -6.17
N GLU A 413 0.70 -25.51 -5.89
CA GLU A 413 2.00 -24.85 -6.06
C GLU A 413 2.79 -24.72 -4.73
N ALA A 414 2.44 -25.51 -3.71
CA ALA A 414 3.12 -25.51 -2.41
C ALA A 414 4.60 -25.89 -2.54
N ASN A 415 5.48 -24.97 -2.15
CA ASN A 415 6.92 -25.16 -2.26
C ASN A 415 7.71 -24.21 -1.34
N LEU A 416 9.03 -24.39 -1.29
CA LEU A 416 9.92 -23.44 -0.64
C LEU A 416 10.15 -22.23 -1.56
N ARG A 417 9.86 -21.03 -1.06
CA ARG A 417 10.08 -19.76 -1.76
C ARG A 417 11.14 -18.92 -1.04
N LYS A 418 11.92 -18.17 -1.82
CA LYS A 418 12.99 -17.29 -1.34
C LYS A 418 12.97 -16.00 -2.12
N LEU A 419 13.21 -14.88 -1.44
CA LEU A 419 13.31 -13.56 -2.04
C LEU A 419 12.05 -13.22 -2.86
N GLN A 420 10.89 -13.54 -2.30
CA GLN A 420 9.58 -13.22 -2.86
C GLN A 420 8.71 -12.55 -1.80
N MET A 421 7.83 -11.66 -2.26
CA MET A 421 6.77 -11.05 -1.45
C MET A 421 5.51 -11.91 -1.55
N PRO A 422 4.88 -12.30 -0.42
CA PRO A 422 3.54 -12.88 -0.44
C PRO A 422 2.54 -11.90 -1.05
N LEU A 423 1.71 -12.39 -1.96
CA LEU A 423 0.62 -11.65 -2.57
C LEU A 423 -0.67 -11.86 -1.77
N THR A 424 -1.65 -10.98 -1.93
CA THR A 424 -2.95 -11.08 -1.27
C THR A 424 -3.57 -12.47 -1.48
N LEU A 425 -4.15 -13.04 -0.43
CA LEU A 425 -4.68 -14.41 -0.31
C LEU A 425 -3.67 -15.56 -0.27
N ASP A 426 -2.37 -15.28 -0.32
CA ASP A 426 -1.36 -16.32 -0.09
C ASP A 426 -1.36 -16.81 1.35
N ILE A 427 -1.15 -18.12 1.50
CA ILE A 427 -0.94 -18.78 2.79
C ILE A 427 0.50 -19.25 2.87
N ILE A 428 1.19 -18.85 3.93
CA ILE A 428 2.61 -19.15 4.10
C ILE A 428 2.91 -19.75 5.47
N ARG A 429 4.01 -20.48 5.50
CA ARG A 429 4.74 -20.87 6.71
C ARG A 429 6.03 -20.09 6.79
N PHE A 430 6.17 -19.36 7.89
CA PHE A 430 7.43 -18.71 8.25
C PHE A 430 8.47 -19.75 8.68
N LYS A 431 9.72 -19.55 8.25
CA LYS A 431 10.83 -20.49 8.40
C LYS A 431 12.10 -19.85 8.92
#